data_AF-A0A9Q6I6C3-F1
#
_entry.id   AF-A0A9Q6I6C3-F1
#
_cell.length_a   1.000
_cell.length_b   1.000
_cell.length_c   1.000
_cell.angle_alpha   90.00
_cell.angle_beta   90.00
_cell.angle_gamma   90.00
#
_symmetry.space_group_name_H-M   'P 1'
#
loop_
_entity.id
_entity.type
_entity.pdbx_description
1 polymer ?
#
loop_
_entity_poly.entity_id
_entity_poly.type
_entity_poly.pdbx_seq_one_letter_code
_entity_poly.pdbx_strand_id
1 'polypeptide(L)'
;MKIKKTIEKVPGGMMIIPLVQGAAANTLAPDASGTGGFTPAPFKEDVPALIGVFLLCMRSVKALPQARVMGGGIIVTKCLAAVALGLSVDTLSGPEGRWGLSSVAVIAAMDNSNGGLHTVPAGAAARTTAITPAALAQADPALSCVVAAATPLIATSVIVTALLTPMLTFLGGKR
;
A
#
# COMPACT_ATOMS: atom_id res chain seq x y z
N MET A 1 -20.75 -15.49 -19.42
CA MET A 1 -19.50 -15.33 -20.21
C MET A 1 -18.43 -16.28 -19.66
N LYS A 2 -17.77 -17.07 -20.53
CA LYS A 2 -16.77 -18.08 -20.12
C LYS A 2 -15.51 -17.45 -19.48
N ILE A 3 -15.17 -16.23 -19.87
CA ILE A 3 -14.00 -15.47 -19.35
C ILE A 3 -14.19 -15.07 -17.88
N LYS A 4 -15.35 -14.50 -17.50
CA LYS A 4 -15.67 -14.12 -16.11
C LYS A 4 -15.58 -15.32 -15.16
N LYS A 5 -16.14 -16.47 -15.55
CA LYS A 5 -16.04 -17.73 -14.79
C LYS A 5 -14.61 -18.26 -14.65
N THR A 6 -13.70 -17.90 -15.56
CA THR A 6 -12.29 -18.33 -15.50
C THR A 6 -11.49 -17.38 -14.61
N ILE A 7 -11.78 -16.08 -14.67
CA ILE A 7 -11.21 -15.05 -13.78
C ILE A 7 -11.63 -15.28 -12.33
N GLU A 8 -12.90 -15.64 -12.10
CA GLU A 8 -13.45 -15.89 -10.76
C GLU A 8 -12.93 -17.19 -10.11
N LYS A 9 -12.24 -18.08 -10.86
CA LYS A 9 -11.55 -19.24 -10.26
C LYS A 9 -10.35 -18.82 -9.42
N VAL A 10 -9.79 -17.64 -9.67
CA VAL A 10 -8.70 -17.08 -8.89
C VAL A 10 -9.30 -16.16 -7.82
N PRO A 11 -8.99 -16.36 -6.53
CA PRO A 11 -9.48 -15.48 -5.46
C PRO A 11 -8.96 -14.06 -5.69
N GLY A 12 -9.88 -13.09 -5.76
CA GLY A 12 -9.52 -11.73 -6.17
C GLY A 12 -9.08 -11.61 -7.63
N GLY A 13 -9.40 -12.56 -8.50
CA GLY A 13 -8.95 -12.60 -9.89
C GLY A 13 -9.32 -11.38 -10.71
N MET A 14 -10.43 -10.70 -10.38
CA MET A 14 -10.79 -9.41 -11.00
C MET A 14 -9.79 -8.27 -10.69
N MET A 15 -8.95 -8.43 -9.66
CA MET A 15 -7.91 -7.48 -9.26
C MET A 15 -6.49 -8.03 -9.55
N ILE A 16 -6.23 -9.31 -9.26
CA ILE A 16 -4.90 -9.93 -9.42
C ILE A 16 -4.53 -10.09 -10.90
N ILE A 17 -5.46 -10.53 -11.76
CA ILE A 17 -5.15 -10.80 -13.16
C ILE A 17 -4.76 -9.51 -13.91
N PRO A 18 -5.53 -8.40 -13.80
CA PRO A 18 -5.10 -7.12 -14.36
C PRO A 18 -3.77 -6.63 -13.79
N LEU A 19 -3.48 -6.91 -12.52
CA LEU A 19 -2.23 -6.52 -11.89
C LEU A 19 -1.02 -7.25 -12.46
N VAL A 20 -1.08 -8.58 -12.51
CA VAL A 20 0.01 -9.41 -13.06
C VAL A 20 0.24 -9.06 -14.52
N GLN A 21 -0.84 -8.83 -15.28
CA GLN A 21 -0.74 -8.42 -16.67
C GLN A 21 -0.13 -7.01 -16.82
N GLY A 22 -0.53 -6.05 -15.99
CA GLY A 22 0.06 -4.70 -15.98
C GLY A 22 1.53 -4.68 -15.55
N ALA A 23 1.90 -5.47 -14.54
CA ALA A 23 3.27 -5.62 -14.08
C ALA A 23 4.16 -6.32 -15.13
N ALA A 24 3.65 -7.38 -15.78
CA ALA A 24 4.35 -8.07 -16.86
C ALA A 24 4.56 -7.14 -18.06
N ALA A 25 3.54 -6.37 -18.47
CA ALA A 25 3.68 -5.39 -19.53
C ALA A 25 4.72 -4.31 -19.21
N ASN A 26 4.74 -3.81 -17.96
CA ASN A 26 5.73 -2.83 -17.51
C ASN A 26 7.16 -3.40 -17.44
N THR A 27 7.28 -4.70 -17.16
CA THR A 27 8.59 -5.38 -17.07
C THR A 27 9.16 -5.72 -18.45
N LEU A 28 8.31 -6.10 -19.41
CA LEU A 28 8.73 -6.51 -20.75
C LEU A 28 8.89 -5.34 -21.73
N ALA A 29 8.23 -4.21 -21.47
CA ALA A 29 8.30 -3.02 -22.32
C ALA A 29 8.18 -1.73 -21.48
N PRO A 30 9.22 -1.34 -20.72
CA PRO A 30 9.20 -0.13 -19.89
C PRO A 30 8.95 1.16 -20.71
N ASP A 31 9.44 1.19 -21.95
CA ASP A 31 9.38 2.37 -22.84
C ASP A 31 8.10 2.44 -23.70
N ALA A 32 7.35 1.35 -23.87
CA ALA A 32 6.11 1.35 -24.66
C ALA A 32 4.98 2.19 -24.02
N SER A 33 5.12 2.53 -22.74
CA SER A 33 4.23 3.45 -22.01
C SER A 33 4.71 4.91 -22.06
N GLY A 34 5.74 5.23 -22.87
CA GLY A 34 6.44 6.52 -22.88
C GLY A 34 6.31 7.37 -24.14
N THR A 35 5.75 6.87 -25.24
CA THR A 35 5.83 7.61 -26.51
C THR A 35 4.53 8.36 -26.83
N GLY A 36 4.45 9.62 -26.39
CA GLY A 36 3.69 10.71 -27.01
C GLY A 36 2.16 10.70 -26.89
N GLY A 37 1.62 11.32 -25.84
CA GLY A 37 0.18 11.64 -25.70
C GLY A 37 -0.22 12.06 -24.28
N PHE A 38 -1.49 12.41 -24.04
CA PHE A 38 -2.05 12.75 -22.70
C PHE A 38 -2.02 11.60 -21.65
N THR A 39 -1.40 10.47 -21.99
CA THR A 39 -1.52 9.19 -21.28
C THR A 39 -0.39 8.88 -20.28
N PRO A 40 0.88 9.34 -20.39
CA PRO A 40 1.92 8.96 -19.43
C PRO A 40 1.84 9.69 -18.09
N ALA A 41 1.46 10.97 -18.07
CA ALA A 41 1.56 11.83 -16.89
C ALA A 41 0.84 11.28 -15.63
N PRO A 42 -0.47 10.90 -15.70
CA PRO A 42 -1.16 10.36 -14.52
C PRO A 42 -0.75 8.91 -14.17
N PHE A 43 -0.07 8.20 -15.08
CA PHE A 43 0.30 6.79 -14.90
C PHE A 43 1.75 6.58 -14.47
N LYS A 44 2.65 7.54 -14.77
CA LYS A 44 4.07 7.49 -14.41
C LYS A 44 4.43 8.43 -13.27
N GLU A 45 3.92 9.66 -13.27
CA GLU A 45 4.37 10.70 -12.32
C GLU A 45 3.29 11.06 -11.28
N ASP A 46 2.01 11.15 -11.67
CA ASP A 46 0.94 11.65 -10.79
C ASP A 46 0.00 10.55 -10.23
N VAL A 47 0.58 9.46 -9.72
CA VAL A 47 -0.19 8.37 -9.07
C VAL A 47 -1.09 8.86 -7.92
N PRO A 48 -0.65 9.78 -7.03
CA PRO A 48 -1.51 10.33 -5.97
C PRO A 48 -2.72 11.09 -6.53
N ALA A 49 -2.58 11.78 -7.67
CA ALA A 49 -3.69 12.49 -8.29
C ALA A 49 -4.74 11.50 -8.85
N LEU A 50 -4.28 10.41 -9.49
CA LEU A 50 -5.18 9.35 -9.98
C LEU A 50 -5.95 8.68 -8.83
N ILE A 51 -5.28 8.43 -7.70
CA ILE A 51 -5.92 7.92 -6.48
C ILE A 51 -6.94 8.93 -5.94
N GLY A 52 -6.62 10.23 -5.94
CA GLY A 52 -7.53 11.29 -5.54
C GLY A 52 -8.80 11.33 -6.38
N VAL A 53 -8.68 11.27 -7.71
CA VAL A 53 -9.82 11.20 -8.63
C VAL A 53 -10.63 9.92 -8.42
N PHE A 54 -9.97 8.79 -8.24
CA PHE A 54 -10.65 7.52 -7.98
C PHE A 54 -11.46 7.54 -6.68
N LEU A 55 -10.87 8.04 -5.58
CA LEU A 55 -11.56 8.19 -4.30
C LEU A 55 -12.71 9.20 -4.39
N LEU A 56 -12.55 10.26 -5.19
CA LEU A 56 -13.62 11.22 -5.47
C LEU A 56 -14.79 10.54 -6.21
N CYS A 57 -14.50 9.70 -7.20
CA CYS A 57 -15.50 8.95 -7.95
C CYS A 57 -16.20 7.87 -7.09
N MET A 58 -15.48 7.21 -6.18
CA MET A 58 -16.07 6.22 -5.27
C MET A 58 -16.81 6.83 -4.07
N ARG A 59 -16.76 8.16 -3.90
CA ARG A 59 -17.37 8.82 -2.75
C ARG A 59 -18.89 8.60 -2.72
N SER A 60 -19.34 7.79 -1.78
CA SER A 60 -20.75 7.54 -1.52
C SER A 60 -21.16 8.11 -0.16
N VAL A 61 -22.00 9.14 -0.19
CA VAL A 61 -22.56 9.76 1.02
C VAL A 61 -23.46 8.79 1.81
N LYS A 62 -24.03 7.79 1.14
CA LYS A 62 -24.86 6.75 1.77
C LYS A 62 -24.02 5.72 2.52
N ALA A 63 -22.79 5.47 2.08
CA ALA A 63 -21.86 4.55 2.74
C ALA A 63 -21.07 5.22 3.88
N LEU A 64 -21.17 6.55 4.03
CA LEU A 64 -20.47 7.32 5.05
C LEU A 64 -20.71 6.87 6.50
N PRO A 65 -21.94 6.59 6.96
CA PRO A 65 -22.15 6.11 8.34
C PRO A 65 -21.51 4.73 8.56
N GLN A 66 -21.62 3.82 7.58
CA GLN A 66 -21.01 2.49 7.66
C GLN A 66 -19.48 2.57 7.62
N ALA A 67 -18.93 3.45 6.78
CA ALA A 67 -17.49 3.72 6.70
C ALA A 67 -16.95 4.33 8.00
N ARG A 68 -17.70 5.21 8.67
CA ARG A 68 -17.30 5.79 9.95
C ARG A 68 -17.24 4.74 11.06
N VAL A 69 -18.22 3.85 11.16
CA VAL A 69 -18.25 2.84 12.22
C VAL A 69 -17.18 1.77 12.00
N MET A 70 -17.10 1.18 10.79
CA MET A 70 -16.11 0.15 10.52
C MET A 70 -14.69 0.72 10.39
N GLY A 71 -14.54 1.80 9.63
CA GLY A 71 -13.24 2.46 9.43
C GLY A 71 -12.72 3.07 10.73
N GLY A 72 -13.59 3.72 11.52
CA GLY A 72 -13.22 4.25 12.84
C GLY A 72 -12.76 3.16 13.80
N GLY A 73 -13.47 2.04 13.86
CA GLY A 73 -13.06 0.89 14.67
C GLY A 73 -11.69 0.33 14.26
N ILE A 74 -11.44 0.19 12.95
CA ILE A 74 -10.16 -0.29 12.43
C ILE A 74 -9.03 0.70 12.76
N ILE A 75 -9.25 2.00 12.57
CA ILE A 75 -8.26 3.05 12.87
C ILE A 75 -7.90 3.02 14.36
N VAL A 76 -8.90 3.03 15.25
CA VAL A 76 -8.69 3.01 16.70
C VAL A 76 -7.95 1.73 17.11
N THR A 77 -8.39 0.57 16.63
CA THR A 77 -7.77 -0.71 16.99
C THR A 77 -6.33 -0.80 16.49
N LYS A 78 -6.05 -0.32 15.27
CA LYS A 78 -4.70 -0.29 14.69
C LYS A 78 -3.78 0.66 15.46
N CYS A 79 -4.22 1.88 15.76
CA CYS A 79 -3.42 2.83 16.53
C CYS A 79 -3.15 2.31 17.95
N LEU A 80 -4.15 1.71 18.62
CA LEU A 80 -3.95 1.12 19.95
C LEU A 80 -2.96 -0.06 19.90
N ALA A 81 -3.07 -0.93 18.90
CA ALA A 81 -2.14 -2.03 18.72
C ALA A 81 -0.72 -1.53 18.39
N ALA A 82 -0.59 -0.48 17.57
CA ALA A 82 0.68 0.14 17.22
C ALA A 82 1.36 0.75 18.46
N VAL A 83 0.61 1.51 19.26
CA VAL A 83 1.10 2.09 20.51
C VAL A 83 1.49 1.00 21.51
N ALA A 84 0.64 -0.01 21.71
CA ALA A 84 0.93 -1.10 22.63
C ALA A 84 2.21 -1.85 22.24
N LEU A 85 2.41 -2.13 20.95
CA LEU A 85 3.60 -2.80 20.46
C LEU A 85 4.84 -1.89 20.49
N GLY A 86 4.71 -0.61 20.17
CA GLY A 86 5.80 0.38 20.31
C GLY A 86 6.28 0.52 21.76
N LEU A 87 5.35 0.65 22.71
CA LEU A 87 5.66 0.72 24.14
C LEU A 87 6.23 -0.60 24.67
N SER A 88 5.76 -1.74 24.15
CA SER A 88 6.35 -3.05 24.47
C SER A 88 7.82 -3.09 24.03
N VAL A 89 8.15 -2.58 22.85
CA VAL A 89 9.53 -2.49 22.36
C VAL A 89 10.38 -1.61 23.28
N ASP A 90 9.83 -0.48 23.76
CA ASP A 90 10.51 0.42 24.70
C ASP A 90 10.90 -0.30 26.01
N THR A 91 9.98 -1.07 26.59
CA THR A 91 10.23 -1.82 27.85
C THR A 91 11.26 -2.95 27.71
N LEU A 92 11.42 -3.56 26.53
CA LEU A 92 12.44 -4.59 26.29
C LEU A 92 13.78 -4.03 25.77
N SER A 93 13.77 -2.81 25.25
CA SER A 93 14.87 -2.28 24.42
C SER A 93 15.54 -1.01 24.96
N GLY A 94 14.95 -0.39 25.99
CA GLY A 94 15.44 0.87 26.57
C GLY A 94 15.24 2.08 25.65
N PRO A 95 15.43 3.32 26.16
CA PRO A 95 15.12 4.56 25.44
C PRO A 95 15.87 4.74 24.11
N GLU A 96 17.05 4.13 24.01
CA GLU A 96 17.94 4.21 22.83
C GLU A 96 17.58 3.19 21.74
N GLY A 97 16.70 2.21 22.04
CA GLY A 97 16.31 1.17 21.09
C GLY A 97 17.42 0.16 20.76
N ARG A 98 17.28 -1.08 21.26
CA ARG A 98 18.09 -2.21 20.79
C ARG A 98 17.90 -2.43 19.28
N TRP A 99 19.02 -2.47 18.56
CA TRP A 99 19.13 -2.59 17.09
C TRP A 99 18.81 -1.31 16.29
N GLY A 100 18.79 -0.13 16.92
CA GLY A 100 18.58 1.15 16.23
C GLY A 100 17.12 1.40 15.83
N LEU A 101 16.19 0.63 16.39
CA LEU A 101 14.76 0.76 16.18
C LEU A 101 14.14 1.44 17.41
N SER A 102 13.69 2.69 17.26
CA SER A 102 13.00 3.40 18.34
C SER A 102 11.54 2.98 18.43
N SER A 103 10.93 3.13 19.62
CA SER A 103 9.48 2.96 19.81
C SER A 103 8.67 3.80 18.82
N VAL A 104 9.11 5.02 18.55
CA VAL A 104 8.49 5.94 17.58
C VAL A 104 8.60 5.40 16.15
N ALA A 105 9.72 4.78 15.78
CA ALA A 105 9.89 4.16 14.46
C ALA A 105 8.94 2.97 14.27
N VAL A 106 8.73 2.16 15.31
CA VAL A 106 7.78 1.03 15.28
C VAL A 106 6.34 1.52 15.12
N ILE A 107 5.96 2.53 15.90
CA ILE A 107 4.62 3.14 15.81
C ILE A 107 4.42 3.75 14.42
N ALA A 108 5.37 4.54 13.93
CA ALA A 108 5.30 5.18 12.61
C ALA A 108 5.21 4.15 11.47
N ALA A 109 5.97 3.05 11.53
CA ALA A 109 5.88 1.97 10.55
C ALA A 109 4.50 1.28 10.57
N MET A 110 3.96 1.06 11.78
CA MET A 110 2.67 0.42 11.97
C MET A 110 1.48 1.31 11.61
N ASP A 111 1.56 2.61 11.80
CA ASP A 111 0.51 3.57 11.45
C ASP A 111 0.54 4.01 9.98
N ASN A 112 1.59 3.62 9.23
CA ASN A 112 1.57 3.80 7.78
C ASN A 112 0.32 3.14 7.19
N SER A 113 -0.50 3.95 6.52
CA SER A 113 -1.79 3.53 5.99
C SER A 113 -1.88 3.94 4.54
N ASN A 114 -1.80 2.96 3.64
CA ASN A 114 -2.00 3.19 2.22
C ASN A 114 -3.44 2.83 1.85
N GLY A 115 -4.35 3.80 1.97
CA GLY A 115 -5.74 3.63 1.52
C GLY A 115 -5.87 3.22 0.05
N GLY A 116 -4.83 3.50 -0.77
CA GLY A 116 -4.70 3.08 -2.15
C GLY A 116 -4.55 1.57 -2.35
N LEU A 117 -4.06 0.83 -1.33
CA LEU A 117 -3.81 -0.62 -1.42
C LEU A 117 -5.09 -1.43 -1.59
N HIS A 118 -6.20 -0.95 -1.03
CA HIS A 118 -7.50 -1.63 -1.05
C HIS A 118 -8.44 -1.07 -2.11
N THR A 119 -8.10 0.07 -2.70
CA THR A 119 -8.97 0.81 -3.61
C THR A 119 -8.43 0.82 -5.04
N VAL A 120 -7.11 0.68 -5.23
CA VAL A 120 -6.44 0.84 -6.52
C VAL A 120 -5.53 -0.38 -6.77
N PRO A 121 -5.22 -0.74 -8.04
CA PRO A 121 -4.27 -1.82 -8.33
C PRO A 121 -2.98 -1.69 -7.52
N ALA A 122 -2.46 -2.81 -7.00
CA ALA A 122 -1.34 -2.80 -6.08
C ALA A 122 -0.05 -2.18 -6.64
N GLY A 123 0.12 -2.07 -7.96
CA GLY A 123 1.21 -1.31 -8.56
C GLY A 123 1.10 0.20 -8.30
N ALA A 124 -0.11 0.76 -8.29
CA ALA A 124 -0.32 2.15 -7.88
C ALA A 124 -0.12 2.33 -6.37
N ALA A 125 -0.57 1.35 -5.57
CA ALA A 125 -0.35 1.35 -4.14
C ALA A 125 1.14 1.27 -3.77
N ALA A 126 1.91 0.39 -4.43
CA ALA A 126 3.34 0.27 -4.23
C ALA A 126 4.07 1.58 -4.54
N ARG A 127 3.65 2.29 -5.61
CA ARG A 127 4.22 3.59 -5.98
C ARG A 127 3.93 4.68 -4.96
N THR A 128 2.73 4.73 -4.36
CA THR A 128 2.46 5.74 -3.31
C THR A 128 3.23 5.47 -2.03
N THR A 129 3.36 4.21 -1.63
CA THR A 129 4.19 3.84 -0.46
C THR A 129 5.68 4.03 -0.70
N ALA A 130 6.13 3.95 -1.94
CA ALA A 130 7.52 4.21 -2.30
C ALA A 130 7.94 5.68 -2.11
N ILE A 131 6.97 6.61 -1.97
CA ILE A 131 7.22 8.03 -1.68
C ILE A 131 7.54 8.25 -0.18
N THR A 132 7.13 7.32 0.70
CA THR A 132 7.27 7.45 2.16
C THR A 132 8.71 7.72 2.63
N PRO A 133 9.77 7.05 2.12
CA PRO A 133 11.15 7.36 2.51
C PRO A 133 11.57 8.77 2.14
N ALA A 134 11.17 9.25 0.95
CA ALA A 134 11.48 10.61 0.52
C ALA A 134 10.76 11.64 1.40
N ALA A 135 9.49 11.40 1.75
CA ALA A 135 8.75 12.24 2.69
C ALA A 135 9.37 12.24 4.09
N LEU A 136 9.87 11.10 4.57
CA LEU A 136 10.56 11.00 5.85
C LEU A 136 11.89 11.78 5.84
N ALA A 137 12.63 11.74 4.73
CA ALA A 137 13.85 12.53 4.57
C ALA A 137 13.60 14.05 4.49
N GLN A 138 12.37 14.49 4.15
CA GLN A 138 11.98 15.90 4.28
C GLN A 138 11.74 16.30 5.74
N ALA A 139 11.28 15.38 6.58
CA ALA A 139 11.09 15.62 8.00
C ALA A 139 12.41 15.53 8.79
N ASP A 140 13.30 14.62 8.39
CA ASP A 140 14.65 14.47 8.95
C ASP A 140 15.69 14.24 7.83
N PRO A 141 16.48 15.28 7.49
CA PRO A 141 17.50 15.21 6.45
C PRO A 141 18.57 14.13 6.67
N ALA A 142 18.77 13.64 7.90
CA ALA A 142 19.73 12.57 8.20
C ALA A 142 19.36 11.24 7.52
N LEU A 143 18.07 11.02 7.22
CA LEU A 143 17.60 9.81 6.53
C LEU A 143 17.78 9.85 5.00
N SER A 144 18.29 10.95 4.43
CA SER A 144 18.52 11.08 2.98
C SER A 144 19.36 9.94 2.39
N CYS A 145 20.37 9.47 3.13
CA CYS A 145 21.26 8.37 2.73
C CYS A 145 20.52 7.03 2.51
N VAL A 146 19.44 6.77 3.26
CA VAL A 146 18.71 5.50 3.22
C VAL A 146 17.50 5.51 2.28
N VAL A 147 17.10 6.66 1.74
CA VAL A 147 15.95 6.79 0.82
C VAL A 147 16.07 5.89 -0.40
N ALA A 148 17.24 5.88 -1.05
CA ALA A 148 17.47 5.12 -2.27
C ALA A 148 17.33 3.60 -2.05
N ALA A 149 17.78 3.10 -0.90
CA ALA A 149 17.67 1.69 -0.54
C ALA A 149 16.25 1.32 -0.05
N ALA A 150 15.60 2.20 0.73
CA ALA A 150 14.29 1.93 1.31
C ALA A 150 13.14 1.94 0.28
N THR A 151 13.23 2.81 -0.74
CA THR A 151 12.22 2.96 -1.80
C THR A 151 11.86 1.63 -2.51
N PRO A 152 12.82 0.89 -3.10
CA PRO A 152 12.52 -0.38 -3.76
C PRO A 152 12.10 -1.49 -2.78
N LEU A 153 12.63 -1.50 -1.56
CA LEU A 153 12.27 -2.49 -0.54
C LEU A 153 10.80 -2.35 -0.10
N ILE A 154 10.34 -1.11 0.12
CA ILE A 154 8.94 -0.87 0.47
C ILE A 154 8.03 -1.18 -0.71
N ALA A 155 8.39 -0.77 -1.93
CA ALA A 155 7.61 -1.05 -3.13
C ALA A 155 7.43 -2.56 -3.36
N THR A 156 8.51 -3.34 -3.24
CA THR A 156 8.47 -4.80 -3.41
C THR A 156 7.66 -5.47 -2.30
N SER A 157 7.85 -5.08 -1.04
CA SER A 157 7.05 -5.60 0.09
C SER A 157 5.56 -5.41 -0.15
N VAL A 158 5.13 -4.24 -0.63
CA VAL A 158 3.71 -3.94 -0.87
C VAL A 158 3.14 -4.79 -2.01
N ILE A 159 3.89 -5.00 -3.09
CA ILE A 159 3.47 -5.88 -4.20
C ILE A 159 3.31 -7.32 -3.68
N VAL A 160 4.27 -7.81 -2.91
CA VAL A 160 4.25 -9.15 -2.32
C VAL A 160 3.04 -9.32 -1.40
N THR A 161 2.80 -8.38 -0.48
CA THR A 161 1.63 -8.41 0.40
C THR A 161 0.33 -8.36 -0.37
N ALA A 162 0.22 -7.54 -1.42
CA ALA A 162 -1.00 -7.43 -2.20
C ALA A 162 -1.32 -8.67 -3.03
N LEU A 163 -0.31 -9.44 -3.44
CA LEU A 163 -0.49 -10.73 -4.11
C LEU A 163 -0.84 -11.85 -3.11
N LEU A 164 -0.19 -11.86 -1.94
CA LEU A 164 -0.38 -12.91 -0.92
C LEU A 164 -1.67 -12.76 -0.12
N THR A 165 -2.09 -11.54 0.21
CA THR A 165 -3.28 -11.27 1.04
C THR A 165 -4.54 -11.97 0.51
N PRO A 166 -4.95 -11.79 -0.77
CA PRO A 166 -6.14 -12.47 -1.29
C PRO A 166 -6.02 -14.00 -1.31
N MET A 167 -4.82 -14.54 -1.52
CA MET A 167 -4.56 -15.99 -1.47
C MET A 167 -4.71 -16.54 -0.04
N LEU A 168 -4.16 -15.84 0.95
CA LEU A 168 -4.28 -16.18 2.37
C LEU A 168 -5.72 -16.05 2.89
N THR A 169 -6.42 -14.97 2.54
CA THR A 169 -7.83 -14.78 2.91
C THR A 169 -8.71 -15.88 2.33
N PHE A 170 -8.45 -16.34 1.11
CA PHE A 170 -9.18 -17.46 0.51
C PHE A 170 -8.90 -18.79 1.22
N LEU A 171 -7.67 -19.02 1.67
CA LEU A 171 -7.30 -20.24 2.40
C LEU A 171 -7.90 -20.25 3.82
N GLY A 172 -7.96 -19.09 4.48
CA GLY A 172 -8.56 -18.92 5.82
C GLY A 172 -10.09 -18.82 5.84
N GLY A 173 -10.70 -18.37 4.74
CA GLY A 173 -12.16 -18.20 4.59
C GLY A 173 -12.93 -19.49 4.26
N LYS A 174 -12.28 -20.65 4.35
CA LYS A 174 -12.90 -21.98 4.15
C LYS A 174 -13.62 -22.51 5.41
N ARG A 175 -14.12 -21.62 6.27
CA ARG A 175 -14.97 -21.95 7.43
C ARG A 175 -16.34 -21.34 7.26
#